data_AF-A0A4C1XWK8-F1
#
_entry.id   AF-A0A4C1XWK8-F1
#
_cell.length_a   1.000
_cell.length_b   1.000
_cell.length_c   1.000
_cell.angle_alpha   90.00
_cell.angle_beta   90.00
_cell.angle_gamma   90.00
#
_symmetry.space_group_name_H-M   'P 1'
#
loop_
_entity.id
_entity.type
_entity.pdbx_description
1 polymer ?
#
loop_
_entity_poly.entity_id
_entity_poly.type
_entity_poly.pdbx_seq_one_letter_code
_entity_poly.pdbx_strand_id
1 'polypeptide(L)'
;MKSDPVSLEVLRGKERVKYLKKENGQVKLISTMSSREKGKKENWKKNSQTYRYKTAKVRKNLAKLLDETPHPSSGLVIQNNNEVRNLAAIRRRQQLRRRTAIFYSKISRLQERLNREIRNKEKYRKRCQRLIKNNQTSPEAKVSALLKNIKVPEVVRKKLILSEVLTKQLKDRYINLKKHVEKKKYFEIIKPDLLKKHKLLHLSKPFFRHGTYKRPAPGK
;
A
#
# COMPACT_ATOMS: atom_id res chain seq x y z
N MET A 1 -19.40 -12.16 -43.07
CA MET A 1 -18.13 -11.90 -43.78
C MET A 1 -17.10 -13.01 -43.53
N LYS A 2 -17.45 -14.28 -43.78
CA LYS A 2 -16.58 -15.46 -43.62
C LYS A 2 -16.82 -16.46 -44.78
N SER A 3 -17.19 -15.96 -45.95
CA SER A 3 -17.76 -16.79 -47.03
C SER A 3 -17.17 -16.50 -48.42
N ASP A 4 -16.33 -15.47 -48.59
CA ASP A 4 -15.67 -15.19 -49.89
C ASP A 4 -14.26 -15.81 -49.95
N PRO A 5 -14.00 -16.76 -50.87
CA PRO A 5 -12.72 -17.47 -50.96
C PRO A 5 -11.55 -16.53 -51.31
N VAL A 6 -11.79 -15.51 -52.14
CA VAL A 6 -10.81 -14.49 -52.52
C VAL A 6 -10.37 -13.66 -51.30
N SER A 7 -11.31 -13.29 -50.43
CA SER A 7 -11.00 -12.53 -49.21
C SER A 7 -10.12 -13.32 -48.24
N LEU A 8 -10.30 -14.64 -48.20
CA LEU A 8 -9.57 -15.55 -47.34
C LEU A 8 -8.14 -15.76 -47.85
N GLU A 9 -7.96 -15.85 -49.17
CA GLU A 9 -6.64 -15.95 -49.80
C GLU A 9 -5.81 -14.67 -49.60
N VAL A 10 -6.42 -13.50 -49.74
CA VAL A 10 -5.79 -12.21 -49.44
C VAL A 10 -5.36 -12.12 -47.97
N LEU A 11 -6.16 -12.65 -47.04
CA LEU A 11 -5.80 -12.72 -45.61
C LEU A 11 -4.59 -13.64 -45.39
N ARG A 12 -4.57 -14.83 -46.00
CA ARG A 12 -3.45 -15.76 -45.92
C ARG A 12 -2.16 -15.16 -46.48
N GLY A 13 -2.24 -14.44 -47.61
CA GLY A 13 -1.10 -13.72 -48.18
C GLY A 13 -0.54 -12.67 -47.22
N LYS A 14 -1.41 -11.88 -46.57
CA LYS A 14 -0.99 -10.90 -45.55
C LYS A 14 -0.35 -11.55 -44.32
N GLU A 15 -0.84 -12.72 -43.90
CA GLU A 15 -0.25 -13.47 -42.79
C GLU A 15 1.15 -13.99 -43.14
N ARG A 16 1.35 -14.58 -44.33
CA ARG A 16 2.67 -15.03 -44.80
C ARG A 16 3.69 -13.90 -44.79
N VAL A 17 3.33 -12.74 -45.37
CA VAL A 17 4.20 -11.54 -45.38
C VAL A 17 4.54 -11.07 -43.96
N LYS A 18 3.59 -11.16 -43.03
CA LYS A 18 3.82 -10.78 -41.62
C LYS A 18 4.82 -11.71 -40.92
N TYR A 19 4.80 -13.01 -41.23
CA TYR A 19 5.77 -13.96 -40.68
C TYR A 19 7.16 -13.75 -41.27
N LEU A 20 7.29 -13.58 -42.60
CA LEU A 20 8.58 -13.25 -43.23
C LEU A 20 9.23 -11.99 -42.62
N LYS A 21 8.44 -10.94 -42.35
CA LYS A 21 8.95 -9.72 -41.71
C LYS A 21 9.44 -9.93 -40.27
N LYS A 22 8.94 -10.94 -39.56
CA LYS A 22 9.42 -11.30 -38.23
C LYS A 22 10.70 -12.12 -38.30
N GLU A 23 10.77 -13.07 -39.22
CA GLU A 23 11.97 -13.90 -39.45
C GLU A 23 13.15 -13.03 -39.91
N ASN A 24 12.90 -12.10 -40.84
CA ASN A 24 13.91 -11.16 -41.32
C ASN A 24 14.29 -10.06 -40.30
N GLY A 25 13.78 -10.12 -39.06
CA GLY A 25 14.11 -9.16 -38.01
C GLY A 25 13.55 -7.73 -38.21
N GLN A 26 12.84 -7.46 -39.31
CA GLN A 26 12.22 -6.16 -39.58
C GLN A 26 11.15 -5.78 -38.52
N VAL A 27 10.56 -6.78 -37.85
CA VAL A 27 9.61 -6.59 -36.75
C VAL A 27 10.08 -7.35 -35.51
N LYS A 28 10.42 -6.62 -34.44
CA LYS A 28 10.81 -7.20 -33.16
C LYS A 28 9.72 -8.09 -32.54
N LEU A 29 10.15 -9.22 -31.97
CA LEU A 29 9.30 -10.07 -31.14
C LEU A 29 8.94 -9.38 -29.83
N ILE A 30 7.78 -9.72 -29.26
CA ILE A 30 7.31 -9.10 -28.01
C ILE A 30 8.28 -9.40 -26.85
N SER A 31 8.90 -10.58 -26.85
CA SER A 31 9.93 -10.98 -25.89
C SER A 31 11.15 -10.06 -25.95
N THR A 32 11.55 -9.62 -27.15
CA THR A 32 12.75 -8.79 -27.36
C THR A 32 12.49 -7.29 -27.29
N MET A 33 11.24 -6.85 -27.14
CA MET A 33 10.90 -5.44 -26.95
C MET A 33 11.29 -4.93 -25.55
N SER A 34 11.86 -3.72 -25.50
CA SER A 34 12.11 -3.00 -24.24
C SER A 34 10.80 -2.60 -23.55
N SER A 35 10.86 -2.35 -22.23
CA SER A 35 9.70 -1.91 -21.43
C SER A 35 9.06 -0.62 -22.00
N ARG A 36 9.87 0.31 -22.52
CA ARG A 36 9.38 1.56 -23.12
C ARG A 36 8.61 1.31 -24.42
N GLU A 37 9.11 0.42 -25.28
CA GLU A 37 8.43 0.05 -26.53
C GLU A 37 7.12 -0.71 -26.25
N LYS A 38 7.10 -1.59 -25.23
CA LYS A 38 5.89 -2.27 -24.76
C LYS A 38 4.83 -1.26 -24.30
N GLY A 39 5.24 -0.22 -23.55
CA GLY A 39 4.35 0.87 -23.13
C GLY A 39 3.79 1.67 -24.30
N LYS A 40 4.61 2.02 -25.31
CA LYS A 40 4.12 2.70 -26.53
C LYS A 40 3.06 1.88 -27.27
N LYS A 41 3.28 0.57 -27.39
CA LYS A 41 2.33 -0.36 -28.03
C LYS A 41 1.01 -0.45 -27.26
N GLU A 42 1.07 -0.47 -25.93
CA GLU A 42 -0.13 -0.47 -25.09
C GLU A 42 -0.94 0.83 -25.24
N ASN A 43 -0.25 1.98 -25.22
CA ASN A 43 -0.89 3.27 -25.49
C ASN A 43 -1.51 3.34 -26.88
N TRP A 44 -0.82 2.82 -27.91
CA TRP A 44 -1.37 2.74 -29.26
C TRP A 44 -2.66 1.91 -29.30
N LYS A 45 -2.72 0.76 -28.60
CA LYS A 45 -3.95 -0.05 -28.50
C LYS A 45 -5.09 0.74 -27.85
N LYS A 46 -4.81 1.41 -26.72
CA LYS A 46 -5.81 2.24 -26.01
C LYS A 46 -6.32 3.38 -26.90
N ASN A 47 -5.42 4.07 -27.60
CA ASN A 47 -5.76 5.18 -28.48
C ASN A 47 -6.56 4.70 -29.70
N SER A 48 -6.15 3.60 -30.32
CA SER A 48 -6.86 3.00 -31.47
C SER A 48 -8.28 2.56 -31.08
N GLN A 49 -8.44 1.92 -29.91
CA GLN A 49 -9.75 1.53 -29.41
C GLN A 49 -10.64 2.75 -29.11
N THR A 50 -10.06 3.79 -28.51
CA THR A 50 -10.76 5.06 -28.25
C THR A 50 -11.20 5.73 -29.55
N TYR A 51 -10.33 5.78 -30.56
CA TYR A 51 -10.66 6.32 -31.88
C TYR A 51 -11.80 5.53 -32.53
N ARG A 52 -11.71 4.19 -32.60
CA ARG A 52 -12.77 3.34 -33.15
C ARG A 52 -14.11 3.56 -32.46
N TYR A 53 -14.11 3.66 -31.13
CA TYR A 53 -15.31 3.95 -30.36
C TYR A 53 -15.91 5.32 -30.70
N LYS A 54 -15.07 6.37 -30.78
CA LYS A 54 -15.52 7.72 -31.17
C LYS A 54 -16.11 7.72 -32.58
N THR A 55 -15.43 7.12 -33.56
CA THR A 55 -15.92 7.04 -34.94
C THR A 55 -17.24 6.28 -35.04
N ALA A 56 -17.37 5.14 -34.34
CA ALA A 56 -18.62 4.38 -34.29
C ALA A 56 -19.76 5.19 -33.66
N LYS A 57 -19.47 5.98 -32.62
CA LYS A 57 -20.45 6.87 -31.98
C LYS A 57 -20.89 7.99 -32.94
N VAL A 58 -19.97 8.62 -33.65
CA VAL A 58 -20.28 9.65 -34.66
C VAL A 58 -21.13 9.07 -35.78
N ARG A 59 -20.77 7.90 -36.33
CA ARG A 59 -21.57 7.22 -37.36
C ARG A 59 -22.99 6.90 -36.89
N LYS A 60 -23.15 6.44 -35.64
CA LYS A 60 -24.47 6.19 -35.06
C LYS A 60 -25.29 7.47 -34.88
N ASN A 61 -24.64 8.56 -34.44
CA ASN A 61 -25.33 9.84 -34.29
C ASN A 61 -25.72 10.42 -35.65
N LEU A 62 -24.87 10.28 -36.67
CA LEU A 62 -25.17 10.70 -38.03
C LEU A 62 -26.33 9.89 -38.62
N ALA A 63 -26.33 8.57 -38.44
CA ALA A 63 -27.44 7.71 -38.87
C ALA A 63 -28.76 8.13 -38.22
N LYS A 64 -28.76 8.45 -36.92
CA LYS A 64 -29.95 8.98 -36.24
C LYS A 64 -30.42 10.31 -36.79
N LEU A 65 -29.50 11.22 -37.10
CA LEU A 65 -29.84 12.53 -37.65
C LEU A 65 -30.42 12.42 -39.06
N LEU A 66 -29.95 11.44 -39.84
CA LEU A 66 -30.53 11.10 -41.14
C LEU A 66 -31.91 10.45 -41.01
N ASP A 67 -32.12 9.58 -40.01
CA ASP A 67 -33.44 9.00 -39.70
C ASP A 67 -34.45 10.05 -39.16
N GLU A 68 -33.97 11.10 -38.49
CA GLU A 68 -34.79 12.21 -37.97
C GLU A 68 -35.09 13.30 -39.04
N THR A 69 -34.49 13.19 -40.23
CA THR A 69 -34.86 14.04 -41.38
C THR A 69 -36.12 13.42 -42.01
N PRO A 70 -37.28 14.10 -42.00
CA PRO A 70 -38.53 13.47 -42.41
C PRO A 70 -38.46 13.09 -43.89
N HIS A 71 -38.53 11.78 -44.18
CA HIS A 71 -38.86 11.31 -45.51
C HIS A 71 -40.25 11.84 -45.90
N PRO A 72 -40.45 12.30 -47.15
CA PRO A 72 -41.76 12.75 -47.58
C PRO A 72 -42.73 11.55 -47.66
N SER A 73 -43.70 11.56 -46.74
CA SER A 73 -44.99 10.87 -46.73
C SER A 73 -45.04 9.33 -46.70
N SER A 74 -45.62 8.81 -45.61
CA SER A 74 -46.85 8.00 -45.55
C SER A 74 -46.71 6.81 -44.60
N GLY A 75 -47.68 6.67 -43.70
CA GLY A 75 -47.82 5.46 -42.88
C GLY A 75 -48.18 5.74 -41.44
N LEU A 76 -49.45 5.54 -41.12
CA LEU A 76 -50.05 5.48 -39.79
C LEU A 76 -49.17 4.70 -38.80
N VAL A 77 -48.70 5.36 -37.74
CA VAL A 77 -47.97 4.68 -36.65
C VAL A 77 -48.96 4.23 -35.57
N ILE A 78 -49.35 2.97 -35.64
CA ILE A 78 -50.00 2.26 -34.54
C ILE A 78 -48.98 2.14 -33.39
N GLN A 79 -49.20 2.85 -32.29
CA GLN A 79 -48.33 2.76 -31.11
C GLN A 79 -48.47 1.39 -30.44
N ASN A 80 -47.49 0.52 -30.69
CA ASN A 80 -47.42 -0.82 -30.12
C ASN A 80 -46.95 -0.75 -28.64
N ASN A 81 -47.86 -1.02 -27.69
CA ASN A 81 -47.61 -1.00 -26.24
C ASN A 81 -46.44 -1.91 -25.77
N ASN A 82 -45.99 -2.85 -26.60
CA ASN A 82 -44.84 -3.73 -26.31
C ASN A 82 -43.47 -3.02 -26.37
N GLU A 83 -43.34 -1.93 -27.13
CA GLU A 83 -42.08 -1.18 -27.23
C GLU A 83 -41.77 -0.41 -25.94
N VAL A 84 -42.81 0.16 -25.31
CA VAL A 84 -42.69 0.92 -24.05
C VAL A 84 -42.25 0.02 -22.88
N ARG A 85 -42.77 -1.21 -22.80
CA ARG A 85 -42.35 -2.22 -21.80
C ARG A 85 -40.88 -2.64 -22.00
N ASN A 86 -40.43 -2.81 -23.24
CA ASN A 86 -39.03 -3.15 -23.53
C ASN A 86 -38.06 -2.01 -23.18
N LEU A 87 -38.43 -0.76 -23.43
CA LEU A 87 -37.62 0.41 -23.05
C LEU A 87 -37.44 0.55 -21.54
N ALA A 88 -38.49 0.29 -20.75
CA ALA A 88 -38.41 0.30 -19.29
C ALA A 88 -37.47 -0.80 -18.76
N ALA A 89 -37.54 -2.01 -19.32
CA ALA A 89 -36.64 -3.11 -18.94
C ALA A 89 -35.17 -2.81 -19.30
N ILE A 90 -34.92 -2.20 -20.46
CA ILE A 90 -33.57 -1.77 -20.88
C ILE A 90 -33.03 -0.69 -19.95
N ARG A 91 -33.84 0.32 -19.58
CA ARG A 91 -33.46 1.36 -18.62
C ARG A 91 -33.10 0.79 -17.25
N ARG A 92 -33.88 -0.17 -16.72
CA ARG A 92 -33.59 -0.86 -15.46
C ARG A 92 -32.26 -1.63 -15.51
N ARG A 93 -32.00 -2.38 -16.59
CA ARG A 93 -30.71 -3.08 -16.78
C ARG A 93 -29.54 -2.11 -16.86
N GLN A 94 -29.71 -0.97 -17.52
CA GLN A 94 -28.67 0.05 -17.62
C GLN A 94 -28.38 0.72 -16.27
N GLN A 95 -29.41 1.02 -15.49
CA GLN A 95 -29.25 1.53 -14.12
C GLN A 95 -28.54 0.53 -13.23
N LEU A 96 -28.89 -0.75 -13.29
CA LEU A 96 -28.21 -1.81 -12.55
C LEU A 96 -26.72 -1.86 -12.92
N ARG A 97 -26.38 -1.91 -14.22
CA ARG A 97 -24.98 -1.89 -14.69
C ARG A 97 -24.21 -0.69 -14.17
N ARG A 98 -24.81 0.51 -14.17
CA ARG A 98 -24.19 1.73 -13.63
C ARG A 98 -23.94 1.60 -12.12
N ARG A 99 -24.93 1.15 -11.35
CA ARG A 99 -24.79 0.93 -9.89
C ARG A 99 -23.70 -0.09 -9.59
N THR A 100 -23.70 -1.22 -10.28
CA THR A 100 -22.69 -2.27 -10.14
C THR A 100 -21.29 -1.74 -10.45
N ALA A 101 -21.12 -0.96 -11.52
CA ALA A 101 -19.83 -0.34 -11.86
C ALA A 101 -19.36 0.65 -10.77
N ILE A 102 -20.27 1.44 -10.19
CA ILE A 102 -19.95 2.34 -9.08
C ILE A 102 -19.48 1.55 -7.86
N PHE A 103 -20.17 0.46 -7.50
CA PHE A 103 -19.77 -0.37 -6.37
C PHE A 103 -18.40 -1.03 -6.59
N TYR A 104 -18.15 -1.64 -7.75
CA TYR A 104 -16.84 -2.21 -8.05
C TYR A 104 -15.73 -1.16 -8.06
N SER A 105 -15.99 0.04 -8.58
CA SER A 105 -15.04 1.16 -8.51
C SER A 105 -14.76 1.57 -7.06
N LYS A 106 -15.79 1.63 -6.20
CA LYS A 106 -15.63 1.94 -4.78
C LYS A 106 -14.84 0.86 -4.05
N ILE A 107 -15.13 -0.42 -4.30
CA ILE A 107 -14.37 -1.56 -3.75
C ILE A 107 -12.90 -1.48 -4.16
N SER A 108 -12.62 -1.27 -5.44
CA SER A 108 -11.26 -1.14 -5.96
C SER A 108 -10.50 0.03 -5.31
N ARG A 109 -11.14 1.21 -5.19
CA ARG A 109 -10.55 2.38 -4.49
C ARG A 109 -10.26 2.09 -3.02
N LEU A 110 -11.17 1.41 -2.33
CA LEU A 110 -10.97 1.04 -0.92
C LEU A 110 -9.83 0.04 -0.76
N GLN A 111 -9.75 -0.96 -1.64
CA GLN A 111 -8.63 -1.91 -1.67
C GLN A 111 -7.30 -1.20 -1.93
N GLU A 112 -7.26 -0.26 -2.87
CA GLU A 112 -6.05 0.52 -3.14
C GLU A 112 -5.65 1.36 -1.93
N ARG A 113 -6.61 2.03 -1.28
CA ARG A 113 -6.37 2.81 -0.06
C ARG A 113 -5.83 1.93 1.07
N LEU A 114 -6.43 0.77 1.29
CA LEU A 114 -5.96 -0.20 2.28
C LEU A 114 -4.52 -0.64 1.99
N ASN A 115 -4.21 -0.96 0.73
CA ASN A 115 -2.86 -1.34 0.32
C ASN A 115 -1.84 -0.20 0.45
N ARG A 116 -2.26 1.06 0.29
CA ARG A 116 -1.43 2.24 0.56
C ARG A 116 -1.17 2.39 2.06
N GLU A 117 -2.18 2.23 2.90
CA GLU A 117 -2.03 2.30 4.35
C GLU A 117 -1.14 1.19 4.90
N ILE A 118 -1.27 -0.05 4.39
CA ILE A 118 -0.38 -1.16 4.75
C ILE A 118 1.08 -0.82 4.39
N ARG A 119 1.32 -0.29 3.19
CA ARG A 119 2.65 0.16 2.76
C ARG A 119 3.19 1.29 3.64
N ASN A 120 2.36 2.28 3.97
CA ASN A 120 2.74 3.38 4.86
C ASN A 120 3.08 2.89 6.26
N LYS A 121 2.24 2.03 6.85
CA LYS A 121 2.47 1.41 8.15
C LYS A 121 3.82 0.70 8.18
N GLU A 122 4.11 -0.12 7.18
CA GLU A 122 5.38 -0.86 7.12
C GLU A 122 6.58 0.08 6.90
N LYS A 123 6.43 1.12 6.06
CA LYS A 123 7.45 2.17 5.89
C LYS A 123 7.76 2.86 7.22
N TYR A 124 6.75 3.30 7.96
CA TYR A 124 6.94 3.96 9.25
C TYR A 124 7.49 3.01 10.31
N ARG A 125 7.02 1.77 10.38
CA ARG A 125 7.57 0.72 11.26
C ARG A 125 9.07 0.56 11.03
N LYS A 126 9.51 0.39 9.77
CA LYS A 126 10.93 0.28 9.41
C LYS A 126 11.72 1.54 9.76
N ARG A 127 11.16 2.73 9.55
CA ARG A 127 11.78 4.01 9.95
C ARG A 127 12.01 4.08 11.45
N CYS A 128 11.00 3.73 12.25
CA CYS A 128 11.12 3.69 13.71
C CYS A 128 12.17 2.68 14.18
N GLN A 129 12.20 1.48 13.59
CA GLN A 129 13.23 0.48 13.91
C GLN A 129 14.65 0.98 13.62
N ARG A 130 14.86 1.66 12.49
CA ARG A 130 16.17 2.26 12.17
C ARG A 130 16.54 3.34 13.17
N LEU A 131 15.62 4.22 13.53
CA LEU A 131 15.86 5.27 14.54
C LEU A 131 16.21 4.66 15.90
N ILE A 132 15.50 3.61 16.33
CA ILE A 132 15.81 2.89 17.56
C ILE A 132 17.21 2.27 17.49
N LYS A 133 17.55 1.60 16.39
CA LYS A 133 18.88 0.98 16.22
C LYS A 133 20.00 2.01 16.20
N ASN A 134 19.80 3.16 15.54
CA ASN A 134 20.77 4.24 15.48
C ASN A 134 20.95 4.92 16.84
N ASN A 135 19.88 5.01 17.64
CA ASN A 135 19.92 5.59 18.98
C ASN A 135 20.36 4.58 20.06
N GLN A 136 20.44 3.29 19.75
CA GLN A 136 20.97 2.27 20.66
C GLN A 136 22.50 2.36 20.68
N THR A 137 23.00 3.23 21.54
CA THR A 137 24.43 3.25 21.88
C THR A 137 24.80 2.06 22.77
N SER A 138 25.97 1.48 22.52
CA SER A 138 26.55 0.49 23.43
C SER A 138 26.82 1.13 24.79
N PRO A 139 26.64 0.43 25.92
CA PRO A 139 27.01 0.94 27.25
C PRO A 139 28.43 1.52 27.29
N GLU A 140 29.38 0.86 26.61
CA GLU A 140 30.75 1.33 26.49
C GLU A 140 30.85 2.63 25.68
N ALA A 141 30.19 2.70 24.51
CA ALA A 141 30.16 3.91 23.70
C ALA A 141 29.53 5.10 24.45
N LYS A 142 28.54 4.84 25.30
CA LYS A 142 27.90 5.86 26.15
C LYS A 142 28.85 6.37 27.23
N VAL A 143 29.62 5.48 27.88
CA VAL A 143 30.65 5.85 28.85
C VAL A 143 31.80 6.60 28.16
N SER A 144 32.25 6.15 26.99
CA SER A 144 33.28 6.85 26.21
C SER A 144 32.82 8.23 25.73
N ALA A 145 31.55 8.39 25.34
CA ALA A 145 30.98 9.69 25.00
C ALA A 145 30.90 10.62 26.23
N LEU A 146 30.58 10.09 27.41
CA LEU A 146 30.57 10.84 28.67
C LEU A 146 31.98 11.27 29.09
N LEU A 147 32.99 10.43 28.84
CA LEU A 147 34.39 10.65 29.21
C LEU A 147 35.24 11.31 28.11
N LYS A 148 34.64 11.79 27.02
CA LYS A 148 35.28 12.15 25.73
C LYS A 148 36.71 12.72 25.80
N ASN A 149 36.99 13.62 26.74
CA ASN A 149 38.31 14.26 26.94
C ASN A 149 38.89 14.11 28.36
N ILE A 150 38.29 13.27 29.21
CA ILE A 150 38.68 13.10 30.62
C ILE A 150 39.42 11.77 30.77
N LYS A 151 40.68 11.84 31.18
CA LYS A 151 41.47 10.65 31.50
C LYS A 151 41.07 10.15 32.88
N VAL A 152 40.41 9.00 32.92
CA VAL A 152 39.89 8.39 34.16
C VAL A 152 40.60 7.05 34.40
N PRO A 153 40.93 6.69 35.66
CA PRO A 153 41.49 5.38 35.98
C PRO A 153 40.60 4.22 35.49
N GLU A 154 41.24 3.15 35.03
CA GLU A 154 40.59 1.98 34.43
C GLU A 154 39.53 1.35 35.36
N VAL A 155 39.79 1.33 36.68
CA VAL A 155 38.86 0.81 37.69
C VAL A 155 37.54 1.59 37.70
N VAL A 156 37.60 2.92 37.56
CA VAL A 156 36.41 3.78 37.56
C VAL A 156 35.66 3.62 36.23
N ARG A 157 36.38 3.53 35.11
CA ARG A 157 35.78 3.24 33.79
C ARG A 157 35.00 1.92 33.80
N LYS A 158 35.58 0.84 34.34
CA LYS A 158 34.90 -0.46 34.47
C LYS A 158 33.64 -0.39 35.33
N LYS A 159 33.68 0.34 36.46
CA LYS A 159 32.49 0.56 37.31
C LYS A 159 31.39 1.32 36.58
N LEU A 160 31.75 2.35 35.81
CA LEU A 160 30.78 3.11 35.00
C LEU A 160 30.14 2.24 33.91
N ILE A 161 30.94 1.45 33.18
CA ILE A 161 30.43 0.51 32.17
C ILE A 161 29.48 -0.49 32.81
N LEU A 162 29.86 -1.09 33.95
CA LEU A 162 29.01 -2.02 34.68
C LEU A 162 27.66 -1.37 35.06
N SER A 163 27.68 -0.13 35.55
CA SER A 163 26.45 0.58 35.88
C SER A 163 25.53 0.77 34.67
N GLU A 164 26.09 1.07 33.49
CA GLU A 164 25.33 1.25 32.25
C GLU A 164 24.86 -0.07 31.63
N VAL A 165 25.59 -1.17 31.86
CA VAL A 165 25.13 -2.51 31.48
C VAL A 165 23.93 -2.92 32.34
N LEU A 166 24.02 -2.71 33.65
CA LEU A 166 22.95 -3.04 34.58
C LEU A 166 21.69 -2.23 34.29
N THR A 167 21.81 -0.93 34.00
CA THR A 167 20.64 -0.11 33.62
C THR A 167 19.96 -0.60 32.36
N LYS A 168 20.74 -0.93 31.34
CA LYS A 168 20.21 -1.45 30.08
C LYS A 168 19.49 -2.78 30.29
N GLN A 169 20.12 -3.72 30.99
CA GLN A 169 19.52 -5.03 31.29
C GLN A 169 18.22 -4.89 32.11
N LEU A 170 18.20 -4.01 33.11
CA LEU A 170 17.01 -3.80 33.93
C LEU A 170 15.86 -3.20 33.10
N LYS A 171 16.15 -2.23 32.23
CA LYS A 171 15.17 -1.62 31.32
C LYS A 171 14.65 -2.62 30.30
N ASP A 172 15.53 -3.37 29.65
CA ASP A 172 15.17 -4.34 28.62
C ASP A 172 14.29 -5.46 29.19
N ARG A 173 14.65 -6.01 30.36
CA ARG A 173 13.82 -6.98 31.08
C ARG A 173 12.45 -6.40 31.43
N TYR A 174 12.38 -5.18 31.94
CA TYR A 174 11.10 -4.53 32.26
C TYR A 174 10.20 -4.30 31.03
N ILE A 175 10.77 -3.86 29.91
CA ILE A 175 10.04 -3.65 28.65
C ILE A 175 9.49 -4.97 28.11
N ASN A 176 10.24 -6.07 28.27
CA ASN A 176 9.84 -7.40 27.82
C ASN A 176 8.71 -8.02 28.65
N LEU A 177 8.43 -7.53 29.86
CA LEU A 177 7.31 -7.99 30.67
C LEU A 177 5.98 -7.47 30.08
N LYS A 178 5.05 -8.40 29.83
CA LYS A 178 3.75 -8.05 29.22
C LYS A 178 2.73 -7.58 30.26
N LYS A 179 2.65 -8.27 31.41
CA LYS A 179 1.60 -8.01 32.42
C LYS A 179 2.06 -6.99 33.46
N HIS A 180 1.12 -6.16 33.94
CA HIS A 180 1.39 -5.18 35.00
C HIS A 180 1.78 -5.84 36.34
N VAL A 181 1.20 -7.00 36.66
CA VAL A 181 1.52 -7.76 37.89
C VAL A 181 2.98 -8.23 37.87
N GLU A 182 3.46 -8.74 36.74
CA GLU A 182 4.85 -9.18 36.57
C GLU A 182 5.83 -8.00 36.69
N LYS A 183 5.47 -6.84 36.14
CA LYS A 183 6.25 -5.60 36.29
C LYS A 183 6.36 -5.18 37.76
N LYS A 184 5.28 -5.31 38.53
CA LYS A 184 5.28 -5.03 39.97
C LYS A 184 6.17 -6.02 40.75
N LYS A 185 6.06 -7.32 40.48
CA LYS A 185 6.93 -8.34 41.10
C LYS A 185 8.40 -8.15 40.74
N TYR A 186 8.70 -7.85 39.48
CA TYR A 186 10.05 -7.55 39.02
C TYR A 186 10.66 -6.38 39.78
N PHE A 187 9.84 -5.38 40.10
CA PHE A 187 10.25 -4.26 40.92
C PHE A 187 10.51 -4.68 42.38
N GLU A 188 9.64 -5.48 42.99
CA GLU A 188 9.83 -6.00 44.36
C GLU A 188 11.11 -6.86 44.50
N ILE A 189 11.48 -7.59 43.44
CA ILE A 189 12.71 -8.39 43.39
C ILE A 189 13.97 -7.53 43.33
N ILE A 190 13.91 -6.36 42.69
CA ILE A 190 15.03 -5.42 42.64
C ILE A 190 15.14 -4.73 44.00
N LYS A 191 15.93 -5.33 44.90
CA LYS A 191 16.14 -4.80 46.26
C LYS A 191 16.63 -3.35 46.21
N PRO A 192 15.90 -2.38 46.81
CA PRO A 192 16.29 -0.97 46.85
C PRO A 192 17.66 -0.75 47.49
N ASP A 193 18.03 -1.59 48.45
CA ASP A 193 19.31 -1.50 49.17
C ASP A 193 20.51 -1.79 48.28
N LEU A 194 20.36 -2.73 47.33
CA LEU A 194 21.40 -3.03 46.36
C LEU A 194 21.60 -1.86 45.39
N LEU A 195 20.50 -1.26 44.93
CA LEU A 195 20.56 -0.05 44.11
C LEU A 195 21.14 1.14 44.89
N LYS A 196 20.81 1.27 46.19
CA LYS A 196 21.33 2.31 47.07
C LYS A 196 22.84 2.16 47.27
N LYS A 197 23.34 0.95 47.51
CA LYS A 197 24.78 0.63 47.65
C LYS A 197 25.59 1.09 46.44
N HIS A 198 25.05 0.92 45.23
CA HIS A 198 25.72 1.32 43.99
C HIS A 198 25.37 2.75 43.52
N LYS A 199 24.68 3.56 44.34
CA LYS A 199 24.19 4.91 43.98
C LYS A 199 23.30 4.93 42.72
N LEU A 200 22.64 3.80 42.44
CA LEU A 200 21.77 3.53 41.30
C LEU A 200 20.29 3.82 41.60
N LEU A 201 19.97 4.41 42.75
CA LEU A 201 18.59 4.71 43.17
C LEU A 201 17.87 5.68 42.20
N HIS A 202 18.61 6.51 41.46
CA HIS A 202 18.02 7.37 40.43
C HIS A 202 17.40 6.56 39.27
N LEU A 203 17.82 5.31 39.09
CA LEU A 203 17.34 4.42 38.03
C LEU A 203 16.00 3.80 38.37
N SER A 204 15.64 3.71 39.65
CA SER A 204 14.32 3.26 40.06
C SER A 204 13.26 4.38 39.99
N LYS A 205 13.66 5.66 39.95
CA LYS A 205 12.76 6.84 39.89
C LYS A 205 11.73 6.83 38.74
N PRO A 206 12.06 6.47 37.48
CA PRO A 206 11.07 6.40 36.40
C PRO A 206 10.01 5.31 36.63
N PHE A 207 10.36 4.29 37.42
CA PHE A 207 9.51 3.13 37.71
C PHE A 207 8.60 3.35 38.92
N PHE A 208 8.94 4.30 39.81
CA PHE A 208 8.16 4.65 41.00
C PHE A 208 7.08 5.73 40.79
N ARG A 209 7.05 6.42 39.64
CA ARG A 209 6.12 7.55 39.40
C ARG A 209 4.63 7.18 39.35
N HIS A 210 4.26 5.89 39.42
CA HIS A 210 2.86 5.43 39.37
C HIS A 210 2.37 4.69 40.62
N GLY A 211 3.11 4.76 41.74
CA GLY A 211 2.66 4.17 43.00
C GLY A 211 2.82 5.18 44.12
N THR A 212 1.70 5.69 44.61
CA THR A 212 1.63 6.38 45.90
C THR A 212 2.25 5.50 46.98
N TYR A 213 3.51 5.76 47.34
CA TYR A 213 3.96 5.51 48.69
C TYR A 213 3.24 6.53 49.58
N LYS A 214 1.97 6.27 49.90
CA LYS A 214 1.44 6.77 51.16
C LYS A 214 2.38 6.19 52.21
N ARG A 215 3.21 7.03 52.82
CA ARG A 215 3.87 6.66 54.09
C ARG A 215 2.75 6.14 54.99
N PRO A 216 2.85 4.93 55.58
CA PRO A 216 1.98 4.64 56.70
C PRO A 216 2.22 5.75 57.72
N ALA A 217 1.16 6.44 58.12
CA ALA A 217 1.24 7.44 59.16
C ALA A 217 1.87 6.78 60.40
N PRO A 218 2.79 7.44 61.10
CA PRO A 218 3.27 6.91 62.37
C PRO A 218 2.05 6.75 63.28
N GLY A 219 1.78 5.50 63.65
CA GLY A 219 0.74 5.16 64.62
C GLY A 219 1.04 5.90 65.92
N LYS A 220 0.03 6.60 66.43
CA LYS A 220 -0.04 6.98 67.83
C LYS A 220 -0.47 5.77 68.64
#